data_AF-A0A2V6FF35-F1
#
_entry.id   AF-A0A2V6FF35-F1
#
_cell.length_a   1.000
_cell.length_b   1.000
_cell.length_c   1.000
_cell.angle_alpha   90.00
_cell.angle_beta   90.00
_cell.angle_gamma   90.00
#
_symmetry.space_group_name_H-M   'P 1'
#
loop_
_entity.id
_entity.type
_entity.pdbx_description
1 polymer ?
#
loop_
_entity_poly.entity_id
_entity_poly.type
_entity_poly.pdbx_seq_one_letter_code
_entity_poly.pdbx_strand_id
1 'polypeptide(L)' 'ERSPFRYTFIAELANDWIGYLPDLEAHKLGGYQTWTGLHSYAEPGTGERVVEEAVKMLNELPKAN' A
#
# COMPACT_ATOMS: atom_id res chain seq x y z
N GLU A 1 -0.62 2.38 -13.30
CA GLU A 1 -1.28 1.80 -14.50
C GLU A 1 -2.02 0.46 -14.25
N ARG A 2 -2.25 0.04 -12.99
CA ARG A 2 -2.90 -1.25 -12.68
C ARG A 2 -4.39 -1.18 -12.32
N SER A 3 -4.89 0.01 -11.97
CA SER A 3 -6.31 0.17 -11.64
C SER A 3 -7.18 0.06 -12.90
N PRO A 4 -8.33 -0.66 -12.85
CA PRO A 4 -9.28 -0.70 -13.96
C PRO A 4 -10.13 0.57 -14.08
N PHE A 5 -9.99 1.53 -13.15
CA PHE A 5 -10.73 2.78 -13.13
C PHE A 5 -9.89 3.94 -13.66
N ARG A 6 -10.54 4.87 -14.37
CA ARG A 6 -9.90 6.08 -14.90
C ARG A 6 -9.26 6.93 -13.78
N TYR A 7 -9.92 6.98 -12.62
CA TYR A 7 -9.45 7.73 -11.47
C TYR A 7 -9.31 6.79 -10.28
N THR A 8 -8.21 6.92 -9.58
CA THR A 8 -7.92 6.20 -8.35
C THR A 8 -7.08 7.11 -7.48
N PHE A 9 -7.41 7.18 -6.21
CA PHE A 9 -6.66 7.94 -5.23
C PHE A 9 -6.34 7.04 -4.05
N ILE A 10 -5.27 7.39 -3.33
CA ILE A 10 -4.89 6.70 -2.10
C ILE A 10 -5.51 7.44 -0.93
N ALA A 11 -6.23 6.72 -0.07
CA ALA A 11 -6.75 7.21 1.20
C ALA A 11 -6.05 6.46 2.33
N GLU A 12 -5.32 7.17 3.18
CA GLU A 12 -4.65 6.62 4.35
C GLU A 12 -5.40 6.95 5.64
N LEU A 13 -5.06 6.28 6.75
CA LEU A 13 -5.67 6.49 8.07
C LEU A 13 -7.21 6.40 8.08
N ALA A 14 -7.77 5.61 7.15
CA ALA A 14 -9.21 5.60 6.92
C ALA A 14 -9.99 4.64 7.84
N ASN A 15 -9.35 3.55 8.30
CA ASN A 15 -9.99 2.52 9.12
C ASN A 15 -9.15 2.11 10.34
N ASP A 16 -7.84 1.98 10.13
CA ASP A 16 -6.88 1.56 11.14
C ASP A 16 -5.50 2.15 10.78
N TRP A 17 -4.52 1.95 11.66
CA TRP A 17 -3.14 2.33 11.48
C TRP A 17 -2.20 1.18 11.87
N ILE A 18 -1.37 0.76 10.91
CA ILE A 18 -0.40 -0.33 11.11
C ILE A 18 1.06 0.10 10.88
N GLY A 19 1.31 1.40 11.06
CA GLY A 19 2.61 2.00 10.77
C GLY A 19 2.84 2.28 9.28
N TYR A 20 4.08 2.63 8.95
CA TYR A 20 4.52 2.83 7.58
C TYR A 20 4.63 1.50 6.83
N LEU A 21 4.27 1.52 5.55
CA LEU A 21 4.43 0.42 4.62
C LEU A 21 5.33 0.84 3.45
N PRO A 22 6.64 0.99 3.66
CA PRO A 22 7.57 1.28 2.58
C PRO A 22 7.61 0.13 1.54
N ASP A 23 7.90 0.48 0.29
CA ASP A 23 8.20 -0.49 -0.75
C ASP A 23 9.65 -1.01 -0.63
N LEU A 24 9.96 -2.05 -1.40
CA LEU A 24 11.28 -2.70 -1.39
C LEU A 24 12.41 -1.74 -1.81
N GLU A 25 12.15 -0.77 -2.69
CA GLU A 25 13.15 0.23 -3.06
C GLU A 25 13.39 1.22 -1.92
N ALA A 26 12.34 1.68 -1.22
CA ALA A 26 12.47 2.53 -0.05
C ALA A 26 13.26 1.84 1.07
N HIS A 27 13.06 0.53 1.29
CA HIS A 27 13.89 -0.25 2.22
C HIS A 27 15.38 -0.22 1.88
N LYS A 28 15.75 -0.23 0.58
CA LYS A 28 17.16 -0.07 0.16
C LYS A 28 17.70 1.33 0.42
N LEU A 29 16.84 2.35 0.32
CA LEU A 29 17.19 3.75 0.56
C LEU A 29 17.29 4.11 2.05
N GLY A 30 16.64 3.35 2.94
CA GLY A 30 16.88 3.39 4.39
C GLY A 30 16.31 4.62 5.13
N GLY A 31 15.27 5.26 4.59
CA GLY A 31 14.61 6.41 5.24
C GLY A 31 13.90 6.03 6.56
N TYR A 32 13.50 7.05 7.34
CA TYR A 32 12.89 6.85 8.67
C TYR A 32 11.72 5.85 8.66
N GLN A 33 10.89 5.88 7.61
CA GLN A 33 9.77 4.96 7.45
C GLN A 33 10.15 3.47 7.42
N THR A 34 11.43 3.11 7.26
CA THR A 34 11.91 1.73 7.18
C THR A 34 12.56 1.24 8.47
N TRP A 35 12.70 2.10 9.48
CA TRP A 35 13.38 1.76 10.72
C TRP A 35 12.42 1.00 11.63
N THR A 36 12.82 -0.18 12.10
CA THR A 36 11.95 -0.99 12.95
C THR A 36 11.58 -0.26 14.24
N GLY A 37 10.28 -0.11 14.47
CA GLY A 37 9.72 0.51 15.69
C GLY A 37 8.20 0.42 15.71
N LEU A 38 7.55 0.95 16.74
CA LEU A 38 6.07 0.95 16.84
C LEU A 38 5.39 1.68 15.69
N HIS A 39 6.12 2.55 14.97
CA HIS A 39 5.66 3.26 13.79
C HIS A 39 5.94 2.54 12.47
N SER A 40 6.74 1.47 12.46
CA SER A 40 7.10 0.72 11.26
C SER A 40 7.61 -0.66 11.66
N TYR A 41 6.69 -1.62 11.78
CA TYR A 41 6.95 -2.98 12.26
C TYR A 41 6.58 -4.05 11.23
N ALA A 42 5.97 -3.67 10.10
CA ALA A 42 5.67 -4.60 9.03
C ALA A 42 6.95 -5.09 8.36
N GLU A 43 6.98 -6.36 7.96
CA GLU A 43 8.13 -6.93 7.24
C GLU A 43 8.25 -6.32 5.83
N PRO A 44 9.48 -6.20 5.29
CA PRO A 44 9.69 -5.80 3.89
C PRO A 44 8.85 -6.65 2.93
N GLY A 45 8.24 -6.02 1.91
CA GLY A 45 7.32 -6.71 1.00
C GLY A 45 5.84 -6.55 1.38
N THR A 46 5.52 -5.99 2.55
CA THR A 46 4.12 -5.78 2.96
C THR A 46 3.41 -4.73 2.10
N GLY A 47 4.08 -3.64 1.72
CA GLY A 47 3.51 -2.61 0.85
C GLY A 47 3.06 -3.19 -0.50
N GLU A 48 3.89 -4.04 -1.10
CA GLU A 48 3.59 -4.74 -2.36
C GLU A 48 2.37 -5.64 -2.23
N ARG A 49 2.31 -6.45 -1.16
CA ARG A 49 1.17 -7.34 -0.90
C ARG A 49 -0.15 -6.57 -0.74
N VAL A 50 -0.11 -5.41 -0.07
CA VAL A 50 -1.29 -4.54 0.06
C VAL A 50 -1.73 -4.01 -1.30
N VAL A 51 -0.79 -3.58 -2.15
CA VAL A 51 -1.10 -3.12 -3.51
C VAL A 51 -1.70 -4.25 -4.36
N GLU A 52 -1.16 -5.47 -4.27
CA GLU A 52 -1.71 -6.64 -4.98
C GLU A 52 -3.17 -6.89 -4.61
N GLU A 53 -3.48 -6.93 -3.30
CA GLU A 53 -4.84 -7.21 -2.86
C GLU A 53 -5.79 -6.04 -3.18
N ALA A 54 -5.32 -4.80 -3.07
CA ALA A 54 -6.09 -3.63 -3.48
C ALA A 54 -6.44 -3.67 -4.97
N VAL A 55 -5.49 -4.02 -5.84
CA VAL A 55 -5.73 -4.16 -7.28
C VAL A 55 -6.71 -5.29 -7.57
N LYS A 56 -6.61 -6.42 -6.86
CA LYS A 56 -7.56 -7.53 -6.99
C LYS A 56 -8.98 -7.09 -6.63
N MET A 57 -9.17 -6.43 -5.48
CA MET A 57 -10.47 -5.89 -5.06
C MET A 57 -11.01 -4.87 -6.06
N LEU A 58 -10.17 -3.98 -6.60
CA LEU A 58 -10.60 -3.03 -7.63
C LEU A 58 -11.10 -3.73 -8.90
N ASN A 59 -10.55 -4.89 -9.27
CA ASN A 59 -11.01 -5.66 -10.44
C ASN A 59 -12.34 -6.39 -10.20
N GLU A 60 -12.75 -6.59 -8.95
CA GLU A 60 -14.05 -7.17 -8.60
C GLU A 60 -15.19 -6.14 -8.63
N LEU A 61 -14.85 -4.84 -8.61
CA LEU A 61 -15.84 -3.77 -8.63
C LEU A 61 -16.42 -3.57 -10.04
N PRO A 62 -17.73 -3.28 -10.16
CA PRO A 62 -18.34 -3.00 -11.45
C PRO A 62 -17.77 -1.71 -12.04
N LYS A 63 -17.51 -1.74 -13.35
CA LYS A 63 -17.15 -0.53 -14.10
C LYS A 63 -18.38 0.37 -14.20
N ALA A 64 -18.18 1.68 -14.09
CA ALA A 64 -19.22 2.63 -14.41
C ALA A 64 -19.64 2.42 -15.88
N ASN A 65 -20.95 2.29 -16.11
CA ASN A 65 -21.53 2.24 -17.45
C ASN A 65 -21.32 3.55 -18.20
#